data_AF-C0FYK9-F1
#
_entry.id   AF-C0FYK9-F1
#
_cell.length_a   1.000
_cell.length_b   1.000
_cell.length_c   1.000
_cell.angle_alpha   90.00
_cell.angle_beta   90.00
_cell.angle_gamma   90.00
#
_symmetry.space_group_name_H-M   'P 1'
#
loop_
_entity.id
_entity.type
_entity.pdbx_description
1 polymer ?
#
loop_
_entity_poly.entity_id
_entity_poly.type
_entity_poly.pdbx_seq_one_letter_code
_entity_poly.pdbx_strand_id
1 'polypeptide(L)'
;MRGKVRLKRKIGLLVILLLILCGMLLAGTKKGYHKDVYSEHYVPVEEVQDELSFSIYKEMDWEQILLQKQEYLTKKAASEILEFLGLKDYIQLPEKSENAALDRGEWNAVYTEILAYLDDEKTVTTQDLLLMDVIESDSGCILVTNEGDYPSKFGQHFLTAWDNYRLYLLDGKCVGIAGISEEEAEVYNTYIKAVEDGTLTFLSGGAEYEITMDASEKDVTEGVADLVFSNGKLQIVRKKEQEIGGKLLSYDENTIEIEGYGRISHTGKIPVYELLEGEDVTESSISKVVLGNMEVSYVIGEEEVCAILIRTPAVIENIRVLLLADDGGRFRSAVYLKADVDASIKFGETVSDYAAGTLLDVSTWFTERDDTFSIQPATENGKIFLCDEAGNTISNGYSGSVEVRRYEEGYTVVNSVPFETYLTAVVPSEMPSTYEKEALKAQAVCARSYAYIQLMRADLAAFGAHINDSTSYQVYNKVEAGEASRQAVEETKHEVMTYADEVIEAYYFSTSMGYTDTAEVWNPEEMENYGYLKKYA
;
A
#
# COMPACT_ATOMS: atom_id res chain seq x y z
N MET A 1 -11.41 -88.86 19.55
CA MET A 1 -10.60 -87.63 19.29
C MET A 1 -11.37 -86.43 18.72
N ARG A 2 -12.65 -86.52 18.28
CA ARG A 2 -13.39 -85.38 17.69
C ARG A 2 -13.98 -84.34 18.66
N GLY A 3 -14.13 -84.64 19.95
CA GLY A 3 -14.73 -83.72 20.94
C GLY A 3 -13.78 -82.63 21.48
N LYS A 4 -12.51 -82.96 21.73
CA LYS A 4 -11.50 -82.01 22.27
C LYS A 4 -11.07 -80.94 21.27
N VAL A 5 -11.17 -81.22 19.96
CA VAL A 5 -10.82 -80.26 18.89
C VAL A 5 -11.91 -79.20 18.70
N ARG A 6 -13.19 -79.57 18.90
CA ARG A 6 -14.32 -78.62 18.81
C ARG A 6 -14.38 -77.64 19.99
N LEU A 7 -13.98 -78.07 21.19
CA LEU A 7 -13.95 -77.21 22.38
C LEU A 7 -12.79 -76.20 22.33
N LYS A 8 -11.60 -76.61 21.86
CA LYS A 8 -10.46 -75.70 21.63
C LYS A 8 -10.74 -74.65 20.55
N ARG A 9 -11.49 -75.00 19.49
CA ARG A 9 -11.90 -74.03 18.45
C ARG A 9 -12.92 -73.01 18.97
N LYS A 10 -13.86 -73.39 19.83
CA LYS A 10 -14.83 -72.45 20.44
C LYS A 10 -14.18 -71.50 21.45
N ILE A 11 -13.22 -71.99 22.25
CA ILE A 11 -12.46 -71.15 23.19
C ILE A 11 -11.52 -70.20 22.44
N GLY A 12 -10.86 -70.66 21.37
CA GLY A 12 -10.03 -69.81 20.52
C GLY A 12 -10.83 -68.71 19.82
N LEU A 13 -12.05 -69.01 19.33
CA LEU A 13 -12.92 -68.00 18.72
C LEU A 13 -13.42 -66.97 19.75
N LEU A 14 -13.72 -67.40 20.98
CA LEU A 14 -14.18 -66.50 22.05
C LEU A 14 -13.06 -65.58 22.54
N VAL A 15 -11.82 -66.07 22.60
CA VAL A 15 -10.63 -65.25 22.97
C VAL A 15 -10.27 -64.27 21.86
N ILE A 16 -10.41 -64.66 20.59
CA ILE A 16 -10.22 -63.74 19.45
C ILE A 16 -11.33 -62.68 19.43
N LEU A 17 -12.59 -63.04 19.70
CA LEU A 17 -13.66 -62.06 19.82
C LEU A 17 -13.45 -61.13 21.02
N LEU A 18 -12.94 -61.62 22.16
CA LEU A 18 -12.60 -60.78 23.32
C LEU A 18 -11.41 -59.87 23.05
N LEU A 19 -10.42 -60.31 22.26
CA LEU A 19 -9.27 -59.50 21.83
C LEU A 19 -9.68 -58.47 20.77
N ILE A 20 -10.66 -58.77 19.93
CA ILE A 20 -11.23 -57.83 18.96
C ILE A 20 -12.19 -56.84 19.66
N LEU A 21 -12.93 -57.26 20.69
CA LEU A 21 -13.74 -56.35 21.51
C LEU A 21 -12.87 -55.49 22.43
N CYS A 22 -11.80 -56.03 23.06
CA CYS A 22 -10.78 -55.24 23.76
C CYS A 22 -10.02 -54.35 22.78
N GLY A 23 -9.76 -54.82 21.55
CA GLY A 23 -9.14 -54.03 20.49
C GLY A 23 -10.02 -52.89 20.01
N MET A 24 -11.35 -53.06 19.99
CA MET A 24 -12.30 -51.99 19.68
C MET A 24 -12.62 -51.08 20.88
N LEU A 25 -12.54 -51.59 22.12
CA LEU A 25 -12.61 -50.78 23.34
C LEU A 25 -11.29 -50.02 23.62
N LEU A 26 -10.16 -50.46 23.05
CA LEU A 26 -8.87 -49.74 23.02
C LEU A 26 -8.68 -48.92 21.73
N ALA A 27 -9.49 -49.15 20.69
CA ALA A 27 -9.56 -48.30 19.49
C ALA A 27 -10.58 -47.16 19.64
N GLY A 28 -11.36 -47.14 20.72
CA GLY A 28 -11.87 -45.89 21.29
C GLY A 28 -10.74 -45.19 22.03
N THR A 29 -10.41 -43.96 21.63
CA THR A 29 -9.46 -43.01 22.26
C THR A 29 -7.95 -43.21 22.00
N LYS A 30 -7.54 -43.20 20.73
CA LYS A 30 -6.40 -42.36 20.35
C LYS A 30 -6.94 -41.25 19.45
N LYS A 31 -7.31 -40.11 20.04
CA LYS A 31 -7.34 -38.85 19.28
C LYS A 31 -5.92 -38.70 18.73
N GLY A 32 -5.74 -38.76 17.41
CA GLY A 32 -4.43 -38.56 16.79
C GLY A 32 -4.02 -37.12 17.05
N TYR A 33 -2.99 -36.93 17.88
CA TYR A 33 -2.37 -35.62 18.05
C TYR A 33 -1.47 -35.38 16.84
N HIS A 34 -1.63 -34.22 16.20
CA HIS A 34 -0.84 -33.78 15.07
C HIS A 34 -0.29 -32.41 15.44
N LYS A 35 1.01 -32.32 15.70
CA LYS A 35 1.66 -31.06 16.09
C LYS A 35 1.66 -30.02 14.96
N ASP A 36 1.57 -30.49 13.72
CA ASP A 36 1.68 -29.67 12.50
C ASP A 36 0.32 -29.13 12.02
N VAL A 37 -0.77 -29.30 12.77
CA VAL A 37 -2.14 -28.87 12.40
C VAL A 37 -2.81 -28.20 13.60
N TYR A 38 -3.48 -27.08 13.35
CA TYR A 38 -4.30 -26.38 14.34
C TYR A 38 -5.36 -27.30 14.95
N SER A 39 -5.62 -27.10 16.24
CA SER A 39 -6.58 -27.90 16.99
C SER A 39 -7.15 -27.11 18.16
N GLU A 40 -8.47 -27.15 18.33
CA GLU A 40 -9.15 -26.69 19.54
C GLU A 40 -8.92 -27.62 20.73
N HIS A 41 -8.54 -28.88 20.48
CA HIS A 41 -8.50 -29.92 21.50
C HIS A 41 -7.16 -30.07 22.20
N TYR A 42 -6.12 -29.40 21.71
CA TYR A 42 -4.79 -29.38 22.30
C TYR A 42 -3.97 -28.21 21.75
N VAL A 43 -2.96 -27.78 22.51
CA VAL A 43 -1.97 -26.78 22.08
C VAL A 43 -0.61 -27.46 21.91
N PRO A 44 0.07 -27.35 20.76
CA PRO A 44 1.44 -27.82 20.59
C PRO A 44 2.40 -27.14 21.57
N VAL A 45 3.42 -27.86 22.05
CA VAL A 45 4.43 -27.26 22.95
C VAL A 45 5.22 -26.14 22.25
N GLU A 46 5.48 -26.28 20.94
CA GLU A 46 6.20 -25.28 20.15
C GLU A 46 5.45 -23.93 20.11
N GLU A 47 4.11 -23.95 20.01
CA GLU A 47 3.27 -22.74 20.08
C GLU A 47 3.38 -22.07 21.45
N VAL A 48 3.30 -22.84 22.54
CA VAL A 48 3.41 -22.33 23.92
C VAL A 48 4.75 -21.64 24.18
N GLN A 49 5.84 -22.12 23.57
CA GLN A 49 7.17 -21.51 23.72
C GLN A 49 7.19 -20.09 23.15
N ASP A 50 6.52 -19.87 22.02
CA ASP A 50 6.47 -18.55 21.37
C ASP A 50 5.57 -17.59 22.15
N GLU A 51 4.43 -18.07 22.62
CA GLU A 51 3.54 -17.31 23.50
C GLU A 51 4.23 -16.86 24.79
N LEU A 52 5.10 -17.68 25.39
CA LEU A 52 5.83 -17.32 26.61
C LEU A 52 7.05 -16.41 26.36
N SER A 53 7.43 -16.17 25.11
CA SER A 53 8.59 -15.38 24.72
C SER A 53 8.28 -13.88 24.58
N PHE A 54 7.73 -13.27 25.64
CA PHE A 54 7.41 -11.83 25.70
C PHE A 54 8.21 -11.11 26.80
N SER A 55 8.24 -9.78 26.77
CA SER A 55 8.92 -8.94 27.76
C SER A 55 10.37 -9.41 28.07
N ILE A 56 10.72 -9.60 29.35
CA ILE A 56 12.04 -10.06 29.78
C ILE A 56 12.30 -11.55 29.48
N TYR A 57 11.29 -12.28 29.02
CA TYR A 57 11.34 -13.72 28.77
C TYR A 57 11.70 -14.07 27.30
N LYS A 58 11.86 -13.06 26.43
CA LYS A 58 12.21 -13.22 25.01
C LYS A 58 13.47 -14.07 24.75
N GLU A 59 14.46 -14.00 25.64
CA GLU A 59 15.77 -14.66 25.49
C GLU A 59 15.85 -16.01 26.23
N MET A 60 14.73 -16.53 26.74
CA MET A 60 14.74 -17.79 27.48
C MET A 60 14.76 -19.01 26.56
N ASP A 61 15.55 -19.99 26.94
CA ASP A 61 15.52 -21.31 26.32
C ASP A 61 14.34 -22.12 26.89
N TRP A 62 13.14 -21.80 26.40
CA TRP A 62 11.91 -22.49 26.80
C TRP A 62 11.93 -23.98 26.47
N GLU A 63 12.71 -24.41 25.49
CA GLU A 63 12.91 -25.82 25.19
C GLU A 63 13.60 -26.54 26.36
N GLN A 64 14.66 -25.95 26.92
CA GLN A 64 15.29 -26.45 28.14
C GLN A 64 14.40 -26.33 29.38
N ILE A 65 13.62 -25.27 29.51
CA ILE A 65 12.76 -25.07 30.68
C ILE A 65 11.60 -26.06 30.70
N LEU A 66 11.01 -26.32 29.53
CA LEU A 66 9.87 -27.22 29.38
C LEU A 66 10.28 -28.69 29.34
N LEU A 67 11.54 -29.03 29.00
CA LEU A 67 12.18 -30.35 29.14
C LEU A 67 11.26 -31.57 28.89
N GLN A 68 10.35 -31.47 27.91
CA GLN A 68 9.34 -32.48 27.63
C GLN A 68 9.52 -33.05 26.22
N LYS A 69 9.54 -34.39 26.14
CA LYS A 69 9.43 -35.15 24.87
C LYS A 69 7.98 -35.17 24.34
N GLN A 70 7.15 -34.22 24.74
CA GLN A 70 5.71 -34.22 24.44
C GLN A 70 5.44 -33.26 23.28
N GLU A 71 4.57 -33.67 22.37
CA GLU A 71 4.18 -32.87 21.21
C GLU A 71 3.11 -31.82 21.56
N TYR A 72 2.45 -31.95 22.71
CA TYR A 72 1.33 -31.09 23.13
C TYR A 72 1.40 -30.75 24.63
N LEU A 73 0.75 -29.65 25.01
CA LEU A 73 0.72 -29.15 26.37
C LEU A 73 -0.16 -30.03 27.27
N THR A 74 0.41 -30.53 28.36
CA THR A 74 -0.32 -31.24 29.41
C THR A 74 -0.52 -30.37 30.64
N LYS A 75 -1.48 -30.74 31.50
CA LYS A 75 -1.66 -30.07 32.80
C LYS A 75 -0.37 -30.04 33.63
N LYS A 76 0.41 -31.13 33.60
CA LYS A 76 1.71 -31.19 34.29
C LYS A 76 2.67 -30.14 33.73
N ALA A 77 2.81 -30.05 32.41
CA ALA A 77 3.65 -29.05 31.75
C ALA A 77 3.22 -27.62 32.12
N ALA A 78 1.92 -27.33 32.07
CA ALA A 78 1.38 -26.04 32.47
C ALA A 78 1.67 -25.72 33.94
N SER A 79 1.63 -26.72 34.84
CA SER A 79 1.99 -26.51 36.24
C SER A 79 3.48 -26.23 36.43
N GLU A 80 4.35 -26.83 35.62
CA GLU A 80 5.80 -26.58 35.64
C GLU A 80 6.10 -25.15 35.15
N ILE A 81 5.40 -24.70 34.09
CA ILE A 81 5.45 -23.31 33.61
C ILE A 81 5.07 -22.33 34.72
N LEU A 82 3.90 -22.52 35.35
CA LEU A 82 3.43 -21.63 36.40
C LEU A 82 4.35 -21.62 37.62
N GLU A 83 4.97 -22.75 37.96
CA GLU A 83 5.98 -22.81 39.03
C GLU A 83 7.21 -21.99 38.69
N PHE A 84 7.70 -22.13 37.46
CA PHE A 84 8.86 -21.40 36.95
C PHE A 84 8.63 -19.89 36.93
N LEU A 85 7.44 -19.47 36.47
CA LEU A 85 7.02 -18.07 36.43
C LEU A 85 6.69 -17.49 37.82
N GLY A 86 6.65 -18.32 38.87
CA GLY A 86 6.25 -17.89 40.22
C GLY A 86 4.76 -17.61 40.37
N LEU A 87 3.93 -18.15 39.47
CA LEU A 87 2.48 -17.92 39.36
C LEU A 87 1.61 -19.09 39.85
N LYS A 88 2.22 -20.21 40.27
CA LYS A 88 1.52 -21.45 40.66
C LYS A 88 0.45 -21.27 41.75
N ASP A 89 0.68 -20.37 42.70
CA ASP A 89 -0.26 -20.09 43.79
C ASP A 89 -1.35 -19.07 43.41
N TYR A 90 -1.22 -18.44 42.24
CA TYR A 90 -2.09 -17.35 41.78
C TYR A 90 -3.05 -17.81 40.68
N ILE A 91 -2.59 -18.68 39.76
CA ILE A 91 -3.35 -19.14 38.60
C ILE A 91 -3.81 -20.59 38.81
N GLN A 92 -5.11 -20.85 38.67
CA GLN A 92 -5.67 -22.19 38.85
C GLN A 92 -5.71 -22.96 37.54
N LEU A 93 -5.09 -24.15 37.54
CA LEU A 93 -5.18 -25.07 36.40
C LEU A 93 -6.48 -25.90 36.42
N PRO A 94 -7.02 -26.28 35.24
CA PRO A 94 -8.21 -27.13 35.14
C PRO A 94 -8.13 -28.43 35.94
N GLU A 95 -9.27 -28.93 36.43
CA GLU A 95 -9.38 -30.21 37.15
C GLU A 95 -9.24 -31.43 36.22
N LYS A 96 -8.04 -31.64 35.68
CA LYS A 96 -7.65 -32.81 34.88
C LYS A 96 -6.52 -33.62 35.55
N SER A 97 -6.26 -34.83 35.03
CA SER A 97 -5.09 -35.62 35.42
C SER A 97 -3.81 -34.98 34.89
N GLU A 98 -2.67 -35.23 35.54
CA GLU A 98 -1.39 -34.58 35.20
C GLU A 98 -0.99 -34.74 33.73
N ASN A 99 -1.20 -35.92 33.14
CA ASN A 99 -0.82 -36.21 31.74
C ASN A 99 -1.95 -35.92 30.74
N ALA A 100 -3.07 -35.32 31.17
CA ALA A 100 -4.12 -34.92 30.25
C ALA A 100 -3.66 -33.70 29.45
N ALA A 101 -3.95 -33.71 28.14
CA ALA A 101 -3.80 -32.54 27.30
C ALA A 101 -4.72 -31.41 27.79
N LEU A 102 -4.19 -30.20 27.83
CA LEU A 102 -5.01 -29.00 27.93
C LEU A 102 -5.55 -28.69 26.55
N ASP A 103 -6.87 -28.45 26.46
CA ASP A 103 -7.44 -27.91 25.24
C ASP A 103 -7.11 -26.42 25.11
N ARG A 104 -7.35 -25.86 23.93
CA ARG A 104 -6.92 -24.50 23.60
C ARG A 104 -7.60 -23.46 24.48
N GLY A 105 -8.91 -23.59 24.68
CA GLY A 105 -9.68 -22.71 25.58
C GLY A 105 -9.15 -22.75 27.03
N GLU A 106 -8.83 -23.94 27.55
CA GLU A 106 -8.21 -24.08 28.87
C GLU A 106 -6.84 -23.40 28.97
N TRP A 107 -5.98 -23.57 27.97
CA TRP A 107 -4.68 -22.93 27.96
C TRP A 107 -4.79 -21.42 27.81
N ASN A 108 -5.66 -20.91 26.93
CA ASN A 108 -5.87 -19.48 26.73
C ASN A 108 -6.35 -18.78 28.01
N ALA A 109 -7.19 -19.43 28.81
CA ALA A 109 -7.57 -18.90 30.12
C ALA A 109 -6.36 -18.72 31.03
N VAL A 110 -5.47 -19.73 31.08
CA VAL A 110 -4.22 -19.68 31.86
C VAL A 110 -3.27 -18.62 31.32
N TYR A 111 -3.06 -18.57 30.00
CA TYR A 111 -2.14 -17.64 29.36
C TYR A 111 -2.60 -16.18 29.50
N THR A 112 -3.90 -15.92 29.41
CA THR A 112 -4.48 -14.59 29.68
C THR A 112 -4.16 -14.12 31.10
N GLU A 113 -4.25 -15.01 32.09
CA GLU A 113 -3.84 -14.67 33.47
C GLU A 113 -2.32 -14.46 33.57
N ILE A 114 -1.50 -15.25 32.86
CA ILE A 114 -0.05 -15.04 32.80
C ILE A 114 0.28 -13.63 32.29
N LEU A 115 -0.31 -13.22 31.16
CA LEU A 115 -0.15 -11.88 30.60
C LEU A 115 -0.60 -10.81 31.59
N ALA A 116 -1.73 -11.00 32.29
CA ALA A 116 -2.23 -10.04 33.27
C ALA A 116 -1.28 -9.83 34.47
N TYR A 117 -0.45 -10.83 34.81
CA TYR A 117 0.54 -10.73 35.89
C TYR A 117 1.92 -10.27 35.43
N LEU A 118 2.32 -10.56 34.18
CA LEU A 118 3.71 -10.42 33.73
C LEU A 118 3.90 -9.45 32.56
N ASP A 119 2.85 -9.10 31.82
CA ASP A 119 2.89 -8.18 30.69
C ASP A 119 2.27 -6.81 31.06
N ASP A 120 2.89 -6.14 32.05
CA ASP A 120 2.41 -4.85 32.57
C ASP A 120 2.31 -3.77 31.48
N GLU A 121 3.18 -3.83 30.47
CA GLU A 121 3.21 -2.90 29.33
C GLU A 121 2.20 -3.26 28.23
N LYS A 122 1.50 -4.40 28.35
CA LYS A 122 0.55 -4.93 27.37
C LYS A 122 1.16 -5.05 25.97
N THR A 123 2.37 -5.61 25.93
CA THR A 123 3.11 -5.82 24.68
C THR A 123 2.46 -6.87 23.79
N VAL A 124 1.75 -7.84 24.38
CA VAL A 124 0.96 -8.83 23.65
C VAL A 124 -0.47 -8.31 23.48
N THR A 125 -0.93 -8.26 22.24
CA THR A 125 -2.28 -7.84 21.86
C THR A 125 -3.04 -8.99 21.21
N THR A 126 -4.36 -8.86 21.08
CA THR A 126 -5.20 -9.84 20.38
C THR A 126 -5.97 -9.16 19.27
N GLN A 127 -6.07 -9.83 18.12
CA GLN A 127 -6.80 -9.34 16.96
C GLN A 127 -7.42 -10.51 16.20
N ASP A 128 -8.65 -10.34 15.71
CA ASP A 128 -9.33 -11.29 14.84
C ASP A 128 -8.95 -10.95 13.38
N LEU A 129 -8.35 -11.92 12.68
CA LEU A 129 -7.77 -11.74 11.35
C LEU A 129 -8.16 -12.90 10.44
N LEU A 130 -8.68 -12.59 9.26
CA LEU A 130 -8.97 -13.58 8.23
C LEU A 130 -7.66 -13.99 7.55
N LEU A 131 -7.29 -15.25 7.68
CA LEU A 131 -6.14 -15.80 6.99
C LEU A 131 -6.48 -15.99 5.49
N MET A 132 -5.72 -15.37 4.60
CA MET A 132 -5.90 -15.52 3.15
C MET A 132 -4.88 -16.50 2.56
N ASP A 133 -3.63 -16.45 3.02
CA ASP A 133 -2.56 -17.35 2.58
C ASP A 133 -1.43 -17.44 3.63
N VAL A 134 -0.53 -18.41 3.45
CA VAL A 134 0.71 -18.53 4.24
C VAL A 134 1.91 -18.66 3.29
N ILE A 135 2.80 -17.68 3.34
CA ILE A 135 4.05 -17.70 2.58
C ILE A 135 5.15 -18.32 3.45
N GLU A 136 5.74 -19.42 2.99
CA GLU A 136 6.82 -20.13 3.69
C GLU A 136 8.18 -19.86 3.03
N SER A 137 9.20 -19.61 3.85
CA SER A 137 10.59 -19.39 3.42
C SER A 137 11.57 -20.02 4.40
N ASP A 138 12.84 -20.13 4.01
CA ASP A 138 13.92 -20.56 4.92
C ASP A 138 14.07 -19.64 6.15
N SER A 139 13.59 -18.39 6.05
CA SER A 139 13.61 -17.37 7.12
C SER A 139 12.40 -17.41 8.06
N GLY A 140 11.39 -18.24 7.79
CA GLY A 140 10.15 -18.30 8.56
C GLY A 140 8.90 -18.23 7.69
N CYS A 141 7.74 -18.10 8.33
CA CYS A 141 6.43 -18.00 7.68
C CYS A 141 5.88 -16.57 7.76
N ILE A 142 5.05 -16.18 6.80
CA ILE A 142 4.29 -14.94 6.81
C ILE A 142 2.82 -15.32 6.62
N LEU A 143 1.98 -14.93 7.58
CA LEU A 143 0.53 -15.04 7.48
C LEU A 143 0.03 -13.83 6.69
N VAL A 144 -0.53 -14.07 5.51
CA VAL A 144 -1.16 -13.03 4.69
C VAL A 144 -2.62 -12.95 5.11
N THR A 145 -3.05 -11.81 5.61
CA THR A 145 -4.40 -11.61 6.17
C THR A 145 -5.12 -10.43 5.53
N ASN A 146 -6.42 -10.29 5.81
CA ASN A 146 -7.22 -9.16 5.31
C ASN A 146 -6.76 -7.78 5.82
N GLU A 147 -5.99 -7.72 6.92
CA GLU A 147 -5.48 -6.47 7.52
C GLU A 147 -3.94 -6.33 7.38
N GLY A 148 -3.30 -7.21 6.62
CA GLY A 148 -1.88 -7.16 6.33
C GLY A 148 -1.11 -8.45 6.64
N ASP A 149 0.21 -8.33 6.64
CA ASP A 149 1.13 -9.46 6.70
C ASP A 149 1.78 -9.58 8.08
N TYR A 150 1.72 -10.77 8.67
CA TYR A 150 2.21 -11.04 10.02
C TYR A 150 3.27 -12.15 10.01
N PRO A 151 4.53 -11.85 10.36
CA PRO A 151 5.54 -12.89 10.54
C PRO A 151 5.12 -13.90 11.61
N SER A 152 5.35 -15.18 11.33
CA SER A 152 4.93 -16.28 12.19
C SER A 152 5.84 -17.51 12.03
N LYS A 153 5.69 -18.47 12.94
CA LYS A 153 6.22 -19.84 12.78
C LYS A 153 5.16 -20.83 12.31
N PHE A 154 3.89 -20.42 12.26
CA PHE A 154 2.80 -21.27 11.81
C PHE A 154 2.82 -21.38 10.29
N GLY A 155 3.12 -22.59 9.79
CA GLY A 155 3.14 -22.89 8.37
C GLY A 155 1.75 -23.16 7.78
N GLN A 156 1.71 -23.34 6.47
CA GLN A 156 0.50 -23.58 5.66
C GLN A 156 -0.26 -24.85 6.06
N HIS A 157 0.42 -25.82 6.68
CA HIS A 157 -0.22 -27.05 7.18
C HIS A 157 -0.85 -26.85 8.55
N PHE A 158 -0.40 -25.83 9.29
CA PHE A 158 -0.90 -25.53 10.62
C PHE A 158 -2.26 -24.85 10.56
N LEU A 159 -2.40 -23.82 9.73
CA LEU A 159 -3.62 -23.02 9.60
C LEU A 159 -4.36 -23.34 8.30
N THR A 160 -5.67 -23.14 8.30
CA THR A 160 -6.51 -23.27 7.11
C THR A 160 -6.86 -21.89 6.58
N ALA A 161 -6.61 -21.63 5.29
CA ALA A 161 -7.02 -20.38 4.65
C ALA A 161 -8.54 -20.17 4.74
N TRP A 162 -8.94 -18.91 4.78
CA TRP A 162 -10.30 -18.38 4.92
C TRP A 162 -10.95 -18.56 6.29
N ASP A 163 -10.24 -19.14 7.27
CA ASP A 163 -10.65 -19.09 8.67
C ASP A 163 -10.28 -17.73 9.29
N ASN A 164 -11.16 -17.23 10.15
CA ASN A 164 -10.94 -16.04 10.95
C ASN A 164 -10.28 -16.43 12.27
N TYR A 165 -8.99 -16.18 12.43
CA TYR A 165 -8.25 -16.55 13.63
C TYR A 165 -8.11 -15.38 14.59
N ARG A 166 -8.34 -15.63 15.88
CA ARG A 166 -7.93 -14.71 16.93
C ARG A 166 -6.45 -14.94 17.25
N LEU A 167 -5.59 -14.03 16.82
CA LEU A 167 -4.14 -14.14 16.98
C LEU A 167 -3.66 -13.40 18.22
N TYR A 168 -2.64 -13.94 18.88
CA TYR A 168 -1.80 -13.19 19.80
C TYR A 168 -0.66 -12.52 19.03
N LEU A 169 -0.56 -11.21 19.13
CA LEU A 169 0.39 -10.38 18.38
C LEU A 169 1.38 -9.70 19.31
N LEU A 170 2.67 -9.80 18.99
CA LEU A 170 3.76 -9.13 19.70
C LEU A 170 4.69 -8.45 18.68
N ASP A 171 4.84 -7.13 18.78
CA ASP A 171 5.68 -6.33 17.87
C ASP A 171 5.35 -6.60 16.37
N GLY A 172 4.06 -6.77 16.04
CA GLY A 172 3.58 -7.07 14.68
C GLY A 172 3.78 -8.52 14.22
N LYS A 173 4.21 -9.43 15.12
CA LYS A 173 4.38 -10.86 14.82
C LYS A 173 3.29 -11.69 15.47
N CYS A 174 2.83 -12.72 14.78
CA CYS A 174 1.93 -13.71 15.35
C CYS A 174 2.72 -14.70 16.22
N VAL A 175 2.48 -14.66 17.53
CA VAL A 175 3.17 -15.51 18.52
C VAL A 175 2.30 -16.65 19.06
N GLY A 176 0.99 -16.65 18.80
CA GLY A 176 0.07 -17.69 19.25
C GLY A 176 -1.33 -17.57 18.64
N ILE A 177 -2.14 -18.61 18.77
CA ILE A 177 -3.53 -18.64 18.31
C ILE A 177 -4.49 -18.78 19.50
N ALA A 178 -5.24 -17.72 19.81
CA ALA A 178 -6.25 -17.73 20.86
C ALA A 178 -7.54 -18.48 20.46
N GLY A 179 -7.78 -18.71 19.17
CA GLY A 179 -8.95 -19.44 18.71
C GLY A 179 -9.30 -19.15 17.27
N ILE A 180 -10.41 -19.74 16.83
CA ILE A 180 -11.12 -19.33 15.61
C ILE A 180 -12.32 -18.47 16.03
N SER A 181 -12.42 -17.28 15.43
CA SER A 181 -13.56 -16.39 15.60
C SER A 181 -14.72 -16.82 14.71
N GLU A 182 -15.93 -16.82 15.26
CA GLU A 182 -17.17 -17.03 14.49
C GLU A 182 -17.68 -15.73 13.86
N GLU A 183 -17.04 -14.59 14.16
CA GLU A 183 -17.40 -13.28 13.61
C GLU A 183 -17.11 -13.22 12.11
N GLU A 184 -17.94 -12.46 11.40
CA GLU A 184 -17.73 -12.17 9.99
C GLU A 184 -16.44 -11.37 9.81
N ALA A 185 -15.65 -11.72 8.80
CA ALA A 185 -14.48 -10.96 8.39
C ALA A 185 -14.67 -10.47 6.95
N GLU A 186 -14.14 -9.30 6.63
CA GLU A 186 -14.30 -8.66 5.33
C GLU A 186 -12.95 -8.46 4.65
N VAL A 187 -12.90 -8.74 3.34
CA VAL A 187 -11.81 -8.33 2.45
C VAL A 187 -12.36 -7.18 1.60
N TYR A 188 -11.89 -5.97 1.88
CA TYR A 188 -12.43 -4.75 1.28
C TYR A 188 -11.86 -4.46 -0.10
N ASN A 189 -12.68 -3.83 -0.94
CA ASN A 189 -12.28 -3.18 -2.19
C ASN A 189 -11.50 -4.07 -3.17
N THR A 190 -11.74 -5.38 -3.16
CA THR A 190 -11.08 -6.33 -4.06
C THR A 190 -11.69 -6.30 -5.46
N TYR A 191 -10.89 -6.61 -6.49
CA TYR A 191 -11.37 -6.75 -7.85
C TYR A 191 -11.71 -8.20 -8.20
N ILE A 192 -12.98 -8.48 -8.47
CA ILE A 192 -13.45 -9.76 -9.00
C ILE A 192 -13.08 -9.84 -10.48
N LYS A 193 -12.24 -10.82 -10.84
CA LYS A 193 -11.80 -11.05 -12.23
C LYS A 193 -12.75 -11.95 -13.00
N ALA A 194 -13.27 -12.99 -12.37
CA ALA A 194 -14.11 -13.96 -13.04
C ALA A 194 -14.91 -14.79 -12.03
N VAL A 195 -16.02 -15.37 -12.49
CA VAL A 195 -16.76 -16.41 -11.79
C VAL A 195 -17.02 -17.56 -12.76
N GLU A 196 -16.33 -18.67 -12.59
CA GLU A 196 -16.37 -19.83 -13.48
C GLU A 196 -16.64 -21.11 -12.70
N ASP A 197 -17.61 -21.92 -13.13
CA ASP A 197 -17.97 -23.20 -12.50
C ASP A 197 -18.22 -23.16 -10.98
N GLY A 198 -18.62 -22.00 -10.45
CA GLY A 198 -18.85 -21.78 -9.02
C GLY A 198 -17.58 -21.41 -8.23
N THR A 199 -16.47 -21.13 -8.91
CA THR A 199 -15.25 -20.56 -8.33
C THR A 199 -15.18 -19.08 -8.67
N LEU A 200 -14.94 -18.24 -7.67
CA LEU A 200 -14.69 -16.81 -7.81
C LEU A 200 -13.18 -16.57 -7.77
N THR A 201 -12.66 -15.89 -8.78
CA THR A 201 -11.27 -15.46 -8.87
C THR A 201 -11.20 -13.94 -8.66
N PHE A 202 -10.32 -13.49 -7.76
CA PHE A 202 -10.22 -12.07 -7.39
C PHE A 202 -8.79 -11.64 -7.07
N LEU A 203 -8.54 -10.33 -7.14
CA LEU A 203 -7.27 -9.69 -6.80
C LEU A 203 -7.36 -8.91 -5.51
N SER A 204 -6.44 -9.17 -4.59
CA SER A 204 -6.32 -8.43 -3.34
C SER A 204 -4.87 -8.39 -2.89
N GLY A 205 -4.38 -7.24 -2.42
CA GLY A 205 -3.03 -7.12 -1.87
C GLY A 205 -1.91 -7.49 -2.86
N GLY A 206 -2.15 -7.39 -4.17
CA GLY A 206 -1.18 -7.75 -5.20
C GLY A 206 -1.12 -9.25 -5.54
N ALA A 207 -2.00 -10.07 -4.97
CA ALA A 207 -2.10 -11.49 -5.26
C ALA A 207 -3.48 -11.86 -5.83
N GLU A 208 -3.51 -12.96 -6.58
CA GLU A 208 -4.74 -13.56 -7.11
C GLU A 208 -5.17 -14.73 -6.21
N TYR A 209 -6.46 -14.76 -5.89
CA TYR A 209 -7.07 -15.76 -5.03
C TYR A 209 -8.25 -16.43 -5.72
N GLU A 210 -8.47 -17.70 -5.39
CA GLU A 210 -9.62 -18.47 -5.83
C GLU A 210 -10.41 -18.98 -4.62
N ILE A 211 -11.74 -18.83 -4.66
CA ILE A 211 -12.62 -19.35 -3.62
C ILE A 211 -13.87 -19.98 -4.22
N THR A 212 -14.26 -21.14 -3.72
CA THR A 212 -15.52 -21.78 -4.13
C THR A 212 -16.71 -21.07 -3.50
N MET A 213 -17.68 -20.70 -4.32
CA MET A 213 -18.94 -20.09 -3.93
C MET A 213 -20.02 -21.15 -3.69
N ASP A 214 -20.94 -20.88 -2.77
CA ASP A 214 -22.17 -21.66 -2.69
C ASP A 214 -23.09 -21.34 -3.88
N ALA A 215 -23.73 -22.38 -4.45
CA ALA A 215 -24.45 -22.33 -5.73
C ALA A 215 -25.68 -21.38 -5.80
N SER A 216 -25.96 -20.63 -4.72
CA SER A 216 -27.02 -19.63 -4.62
C SER A 216 -26.63 -18.25 -5.16
N GLU A 217 -25.33 -17.93 -5.29
CA GLU A 217 -24.86 -16.68 -5.86
C GLU A 217 -24.63 -16.82 -7.37
N LYS A 218 -25.64 -16.46 -8.18
CA LYS A 218 -25.61 -16.69 -9.64
C LYS A 218 -25.37 -15.46 -10.50
N ASP A 219 -25.35 -14.28 -9.88
CA ASP A 219 -25.32 -12.99 -10.59
C ASP A 219 -24.10 -12.13 -10.23
N VAL A 220 -23.05 -12.73 -9.64
CA VAL A 220 -21.80 -12.04 -9.38
C VAL A 220 -21.08 -11.78 -10.70
N THR A 221 -20.66 -10.53 -10.90
CA THR A 221 -19.99 -10.06 -12.11
C THR A 221 -18.67 -9.42 -11.73
N GLU A 222 -17.81 -9.24 -12.73
CA GLU A 222 -16.53 -8.55 -12.59
C GLU A 222 -16.70 -7.13 -12.05
N GLY A 223 -15.68 -6.67 -11.31
CA GLY A 223 -15.65 -5.34 -10.73
C GLY A 223 -15.24 -5.36 -9.26
N VAL A 224 -15.27 -4.17 -8.65
CA VAL A 224 -14.83 -3.99 -7.26
C VAL A 224 -15.93 -4.39 -6.29
N ALA A 225 -15.58 -5.15 -5.26
CA ALA A 225 -16.51 -5.63 -4.25
C ALA A 225 -15.84 -5.77 -2.88
N ASP A 226 -16.66 -5.78 -1.83
CA ASP A 226 -16.26 -6.29 -0.52
C ASP A 226 -16.72 -7.75 -0.40
N LEU A 227 -15.82 -8.63 0.07
CA LEU A 227 -16.08 -10.05 0.25
C LEU A 227 -16.20 -10.37 1.74
N VAL A 228 -17.33 -10.95 2.14
CA VAL A 228 -17.60 -11.28 3.55
C VAL A 228 -17.45 -12.78 3.77
N PHE A 229 -16.58 -13.15 4.71
CA PHE A 229 -16.24 -14.52 5.06
C PHE A 229 -16.75 -14.87 6.46
N SER A 230 -17.22 -16.11 6.61
CA SER A 230 -17.53 -16.71 7.91
C SER A 230 -17.42 -18.22 7.81
N ASN A 231 -16.90 -18.85 8.87
CA ASN A 231 -16.75 -20.31 8.97
C ASN A 231 -15.97 -20.92 7.78
N GLY A 232 -14.86 -20.31 7.38
CA GLY A 232 -14.00 -20.83 6.31
C GLY A 232 -14.57 -20.67 4.90
N LYS A 233 -15.62 -19.86 4.73
CA LYS A 233 -16.37 -19.74 3.47
C LYS A 233 -16.75 -18.30 3.16
N LEU A 234 -16.78 -17.99 1.86
CA LEU A 234 -17.39 -16.79 1.34
C LEU A 234 -18.91 -16.86 1.53
N GLN A 235 -19.48 -15.85 2.20
CA GLN A 235 -20.91 -15.77 2.51
C GLN A 235 -21.64 -14.73 1.67
N ILE A 236 -21.01 -13.58 1.42
CA ILE A 236 -21.63 -12.45 0.74
C ILE A 236 -20.60 -11.77 -0.16
N VAL A 237 -21.01 -11.47 -1.39
CA VAL A 237 -20.32 -10.55 -2.29
C VAL A 237 -21.07 -9.21 -2.36
N ARG A 238 -20.46 -8.12 -1.90
CA ARG A 238 -21.04 -6.76 -1.94
C ARG A 238 -20.38 -5.94 -3.04
N LYS A 239 -20.95 -5.98 -4.25
CA LYS A 239 -20.42 -5.24 -5.40
C LYS A 239 -20.65 -3.73 -5.28
N LYS A 240 -19.63 -2.94 -5.66
CA LYS A 240 -19.68 -1.48 -5.71
C LYS A 240 -19.92 -1.03 -7.15
N GLU A 241 -21.11 -0.51 -7.42
CA GLU A 241 -21.57 -0.18 -8.78
C GLU A 241 -21.38 1.29 -9.16
N GLN A 242 -21.12 2.18 -8.18
CA GLN A 242 -20.94 3.59 -8.47
C GLN A 242 -19.51 3.85 -8.96
N GLU A 243 -19.40 4.41 -10.16
CA GLU A 243 -18.14 4.80 -10.78
C GLU A 243 -18.22 6.26 -11.23
N ILE A 244 -17.16 7.02 -10.99
CA ILE A 244 -16.96 8.36 -11.56
C ILE A 244 -15.65 8.38 -12.35
N GLY A 245 -15.55 9.24 -13.36
CA GLY A 245 -14.35 9.36 -14.20
C GLY A 245 -13.78 10.77 -14.16
N GLY A 246 -12.45 10.88 -14.14
CA GLY A 246 -11.75 12.15 -14.24
C GLY A 246 -10.25 12.01 -14.03
N LYS A 247 -9.54 13.13 -14.14
CA LYS A 247 -8.10 13.20 -13.87
C LYS A 247 -7.82 13.34 -12.38
N LEU A 248 -6.80 12.62 -11.90
CA LEU A 248 -6.25 12.78 -10.56
C LEU A 248 -5.52 14.13 -10.46
N LEU A 249 -5.91 15.00 -9.53
CA LEU A 249 -5.31 16.34 -9.36
C LEU A 249 -4.40 16.47 -8.14
N SER A 250 -4.71 15.75 -7.05
CA SER A 250 -3.87 15.57 -5.87
C SER A 250 -4.31 14.32 -5.10
N TYR A 251 -3.44 13.75 -4.29
CA TYR A 251 -3.82 12.76 -3.29
C TYR A 251 -2.89 12.83 -2.08
N ASP A 252 -3.41 12.48 -0.90
CA ASP A 252 -2.67 12.32 0.33
C ASP A 252 -3.11 11.04 1.06
N GLU A 253 -2.88 10.95 2.37
CA GLU A 253 -3.21 9.77 3.16
C GLU A 253 -4.72 9.59 3.40
N ASN A 254 -5.53 10.63 3.22
CA ASN A 254 -6.95 10.61 3.57
C ASN A 254 -7.87 11.14 2.47
N THR A 255 -7.33 11.83 1.47
CA THR A 255 -8.13 12.49 0.43
C THR A 255 -7.54 12.37 -0.96
N ILE A 256 -8.43 12.39 -1.95
CA ILE A 256 -8.11 12.42 -3.37
C ILE A 256 -8.89 13.55 -4.04
N GLU A 257 -8.21 14.41 -4.78
CA GLU A 257 -8.83 15.48 -5.58
C GLU A 257 -9.00 14.99 -7.02
N ILE A 258 -10.24 14.95 -7.48
CA ILE A 258 -10.61 14.47 -8.82
C ILE A 258 -11.16 15.65 -9.63
N GLU A 259 -10.69 15.80 -10.86
CA GLU A 259 -11.18 16.83 -11.77
C GLU A 259 -12.70 16.71 -11.95
N GLY A 260 -13.41 17.81 -11.66
CA GLY A 260 -14.87 17.89 -11.78
C GLY A 260 -15.65 17.45 -10.54
N TYR A 261 -15.01 16.80 -9.56
CA TYR A 261 -15.66 16.32 -8.33
C TYR A 261 -15.07 16.91 -7.06
N GLY A 262 -13.87 17.52 -7.12
CA GLY A 262 -13.21 18.09 -5.95
C GLY A 262 -12.55 17.02 -5.08
N ARG A 263 -12.38 17.33 -3.79
CA ARG A 263 -11.77 16.43 -2.81
C ARG A 263 -12.79 15.43 -2.27
N ILE A 264 -12.45 14.15 -2.33
CA ILE A 264 -13.22 13.04 -1.79
C ILE A 264 -12.34 12.29 -0.80
N SER A 265 -12.91 11.83 0.32
CA SER A 265 -12.18 11.05 1.31
C SER A 265 -11.93 9.62 0.85
N HIS A 266 -10.95 8.98 1.46
CA HIS A 266 -10.74 7.54 1.39
C HIS A 266 -10.17 7.03 2.73
N THR A 267 -10.33 5.74 2.96
CA THR A 267 -9.81 5.04 4.12
C THR A 267 -8.72 4.05 3.71
N GLY A 268 -7.62 4.04 4.46
CA GLY A 268 -6.50 3.14 4.21
C GLY A 268 -5.87 3.32 2.82
N LYS A 269 -5.22 2.26 2.34
CA LYS A 269 -4.60 2.21 1.02
C LYS A 269 -5.68 1.99 -0.04
N ILE A 270 -5.77 2.89 -1.02
CA ILE A 270 -6.65 2.70 -2.18
C ILE A 270 -6.04 1.65 -3.11
N PRO A 271 -6.71 0.52 -3.40
CA PRO A 271 -6.27 -0.42 -4.42
C PRO A 271 -6.42 0.19 -5.82
N VAL A 272 -5.45 -0.12 -6.68
CA VAL A 272 -5.41 0.36 -8.06
C VAL A 272 -5.37 -0.84 -8.98
N TYR A 273 -6.30 -0.92 -9.92
CA TYR A 273 -6.42 -2.05 -10.84
C TYR A 273 -6.17 -1.58 -12.28
N GLU A 274 -5.29 -2.27 -12.99
CA GLU A 274 -5.02 -2.05 -14.42
C GLU A 274 -5.89 -2.98 -15.26
N LEU A 275 -6.81 -2.39 -16.03
CA LEU A 275 -7.79 -3.05 -16.89
C LEU A 275 -7.56 -2.60 -18.35
N LEU A 276 -6.33 -2.75 -18.83
CA LEU A 276 -5.96 -2.35 -20.18
C LEU A 276 -6.57 -3.32 -21.21
N GLU A 277 -7.06 -2.79 -22.33
CA GLU A 277 -7.73 -3.60 -23.35
C GLU A 277 -6.78 -4.65 -23.93
N GLY A 278 -7.14 -5.93 -23.76
CA GLY A 278 -6.36 -7.06 -24.28
C GLY A 278 -5.26 -7.56 -23.33
N GLU A 279 -5.16 -7.00 -22.13
CA GLU A 279 -4.27 -7.45 -21.07
C GLU A 279 -5.06 -8.11 -19.94
N ASP A 280 -4.38 -8.92 -19.13
CA ASP A 280 -4.99 -9.49 -17.92
C ASP A 280 -5.05 -8.43 -16.82
N VAL A 281 -6.09 -8.48 -15.99
CA VAL A 281 -6.24 -7.50 -14.91
C VAL A 281 -5.19 -7.75 -13.84
N THR A 282 -4.53 -6.68 -13.39
CA THR A 282 -3.53 -6.71 -12.32
C THR A 282 -3.78 -5.63 -11.28
N GLU A 283 -3.33 -5.84 -10.06
CA GLU A 283 -3.28 -4.80 -9.03
C GLU A 283 -1.92 -4.08 -9.09
N SER A 284 -1.95 -2.77 -8.86
CA SER A 284 -0.85 -1.86 -9.12
C SER A 284 -0.75 -0.77 -8.03
N SER A 285 0.16 0.17 -8.20
CA SER A 285 0.35 1.30 -7.28
C SER A 285 -0.34 2.56 -7.79
N ILE A 286 -0.85 3.40 -6.89
CA ILE A 286 -1.35 4.74 -7.24
C ILE A 286 -0.30 5.61 -7.92
N SER A 287 0.99 5.35 -7.70
CA SER A 287 2.08 6.02 -8.43
C SER A 287 2.04 5.77 -9.95
N LYS A 288 1.32 4.75 -10.43
CA LYS A 288 1.05 4.55 -11.87
C LYS A 288 0.03 5.54 -12.42
N VAL A 289 -0.81 6.12 -11.57
CA VAL A 289 -1.80 7.11 -11.97
C VAL A 289 -1.10 8.45 -12.14
N VAL A 290 -0.93 8.87 -13.38
CA VAL A 290 -0.17 10.07 -13.69
C VAL A 290 -1.02 11.31 -13.47
N LEU A 291 -0.70 12.06 -12.42
CA LEU A 291 -1.37 13.27 -11.98
C LEU A 291 -1.63 14.24 -13.17
N GLY A 292 -2.89 14.62 -13.38
CA GLY A 292 -3.34 15.55 -14.42
C GLY A 292 -3.15 15.08 -15.87
N ASN A 293 -2.60 13.88 -16.11
CA ASN A 293 -2.22 13.37 -17.43
C ASN A 293 -2.81 11.99 -17.74
N MET A 294 -3.78 11.56 -16.93
CA MET A 294 -4.40 10.25 -17.08
C MET A 294 -5.88 10.36 -16.73
N GLU A 295 -6.73 9.94 -17.66
CA GLU A 295 -8.14 9.67 -17.37
C GLU A 295 -8.23 8.32 -16.68
N VAL A 296 -8.79 8.31 -15.47
CA VAL A 296 -9.02 7.09 -14.71
C VAL A 296 -10.45 7.06 -14.17
N SER A 297 -10.91 5.87 -13.85
CA SER A 297 -12.19 5.70 -13.18
C SER A 297 -11.98 5.45 -11.69
N TYR A 298 -12.92 5.90 -10.87
CA TYR A 298 -12.91 5.75 -9.43
C TYR A 298 -14.19 5.05 -8.99
N VAL A 299 -14.04 3.97 -8.25
CA VAL A 299 -15.17 3.28 -7.62
C VAL A 299 -15.50 3.98 -6.32
N ILE A 300 -16.76 4.36 -6.14
CA ILE A 300 -17.25 5.10 -4.98
C ILE A 300 -18.14 4.19 -4.12
N GLY A 301 -17.93 4.22 -2.81
CA GLY A 301 -18.75 3.52 -1.82
C GLY A 301 -18.85 4.34 -0.55
N GLU A 302 -20.06 4.48 0.00
CA GLU A 302 -20.29 5.28 1.23
C GLU A 302 -19.71 6.71 1.19
N GLU A 303 -19.74 7.35 0.01
CA GLU A 303 -19.15 8.68 -0.26
C GLU A 303 -17.61 8.75 -0.25
N GLU A 304 -16.93 7.60 -0.14
CA GLU A 304 -15.48 7.49 -0.21
C GLU A 304 -14.99 6.87 -1.53
N VAL A 305 -13.74 7.14 -1.89
CA VAL A 305 -13.07 6.42 -2.99
C VAL A 305 -12.60 5.06 -2.50
N CYS A 306 -13.15 4.01 -3.09
CA CYS A 306 -12.87 2.62 -2.76
C CYS A 306 -11.75 2.00 -3.61
N ALA A 307 -11.64 2.38 -4.88
CA ALA A 307 -10.61 1.85 -5.79
C ALA A 307 -10.40 2.78 -6.99
N ILE A 308 -9.25 2.64 -7.66
CA ILE A 308 -8.95 3.32 -8.93
C ILE A 308 -8.81 2.28 -10.03
N LEU A 309 -9.43 2.52 -11.19
CA LEU A 309 -9.37 1.65 -12.36
C LEU A 309 -8.65 2.38 -13.51
N ILE A 310 -7.51 1.84 -13.91
CA ILE A 310 -6.72 2.30 -15.06
C ILE A 310 -7.19 1.53 -16.29
N ARG A 311 -7.81 2.21 -17.26
CA ARG A 311 -8.30 1.59 -18.51
C ARG A 311 -7.53 2.02 -19.75
N THR A 312 -6.80 3.13 -19.64
CA THR A 312 -6.02 3.70 -20.72
C THR A 312 -4.66 4.14 -20.19
N PRO A 313 -3.58 3.98 -20.96
CA PRO A 313 -2.27 4.53 -20.60
C PRO A 313 -2.30 6.05 -20.42
N ALA A 314 -1.36 6.57 -19.64
CA ALA A 314 -1.20 8.01 -19.47
C ALA A 314 -0.79 8.70 -20.78
N VAL A 315 -1.28 9.93 -20.97
CA VAL A 315 -0.92 10.81 -22.07
C VAL A 315 -0.33 12.09 -21.47
N ILE A 316 0.99 12.25 -21.62
CA ILE A 316 1.69 13.39 -21.03
C ILE A 316 1.42 14.65 -21.85
N GLU A 317 0.51 15.48 -21.36
CA GLU A 317 0.14 16.76 -21.95
C GLU A 317 0.80 17.93 -21.20
N ASN A 318 0.72 17.90 -19.87
CA ASN A 318 1.09 19.02 -19.01
C ASN A 318 2.02 18.59 -17.88
N ILE A 319 2.85 19.52 -17.42
CA ILE A 319 3.58 19.40 -16.17
C ILE A 319 3.09 20.44 -15.18
N ARG A 320 3.05 20.04 -13.91
CA ARG A 320 2.53 20.82 -12.79
C ARG A 320 3.70 21.14 -11.87
N VAL A 321 4.08 22.41 -11.81
CA VAL A 321 5.26 22.90 -11.10
C VAL A 321 4.83 23.66 -9.85
N LEU A 322 5.21 23.17 -8.67
CA LEU A 322 5.08 23.90 -7.41
C LEU A 322 6.05 25.08 -7.41
N LEU A 323 5.51 26.29 -7.31
CA LEU A 323 6.29 27.52 -7.24
C LEU A 323 6.63 27.84 -5.79
N LEU A 324 7.88 27.62 -5.40
CA LEU A 324 8.33 27.86 -4.03
C LEU A 324 8.23 29.34 -3.65
N ALA A 325 8.01 29.59 -2.36
CA ALA A 325 8.05 30.91 -1.75
C ALA A 325 9.47 31.49 -1.75
N ASP A 326 9.58 32.78 -1.48
CA ASP A 326 10.84 33.52 -1.60
C ASP A 326 11.90 33.06 -0.59
N ASP A 327 11.48 32.40 0.50
CA ASP A 327 12.33 31.75 1.50
C ASP A 327 12.73 30.31 1.13
N GLY A 328 12.28 29.81 -0.04
CA GLY A 328 12.47 28.43 -0.50
C GLY A 328 11.45 27.44 0.10
N GLY A 329 10.52 27.91 0.94
CA GLY A 329 9.43 27.11 1.47
C GLY A 329 8.34 26.83 0.44
N ARG A 330 7.42 25.91 0.76
CA ARG A 330 6.29 25.56 -0.12
C ARG A 330 5.11 26.52 0.00
N PHE A 331 5.01 27.21 1.14
CA PHE A 331 3.82 27.96 1.54
C PHE A 331 4.07 29.46 1.53
N ARG A 332 3.11 30.21 0.99
CA ARG A 332 3.05 31.66 1.03
C ARG A 332 1.99 32.11 2.03
N SER A 333 2.21 33.25 2.68
CA SER A 333 1.21 33.85 3.58
C SER A 333 0.04 34.51 2.83
N ALA A 334 0.28 34.98 1.61
CA ALA A 334 -0.70 35.54 0.69
C ALA A 334 -0.25 35.32 -0.76
N VAL A 335 -1.19 35.36 -1.70
CA VAL A 335 -0.91 35.16 -3.14
C VAL A 335 -1.59 36.24 -3.95
N TYR A 336 -0.78 37.00 -4.69
CA TYR A 336 -1.26 38.05 -5.59
C TYR A 336 -0.93 37.73 -7.04
N LEU A 337 -1.93 37.81 -7.93
CA LEU A 337 -1.79 37.44 -9.34
C LEU A 337 -2.26 38.56 -10.28
N LYS A 338 -1.63 38.63 -11.46
CA LYS A 338 -2.09 39.40 -12.63
C LYS A 338 -1.95 38.56 -13.89
N ALA A 339 -2.86 38.70 -14.84
CA ALA A 339 -2.67 38.22 -16.21
C ALA A 339 -2.38 39.39 -17.15
N ASP A 340 -1.53 39.21 -18.18
CA ASP A 340 -1.28 40.24 -19.20
C ASP A 340 -2.35 40.33 -20.29
N VAL A 341 -3.20 39.31 -20.36
CA VAL A 341 -4.39 39.22 -21.19
C VAL A 341 -5.61 38.95 -20.32
N ASP A 342 -6.80 39.06 -20.90
CA ASP A 342 -8.01 38.63 -20.21
C ASP A 342 -7.89 37.15 -19.82
N ALA A 343 -8.50 36.77 -18.70
CA ALA A 343 -8.37 35.44 -18.12
C ALA A 343 -9.71 34.94 -17.59
N SER A 344 -9.86 33.62 -17.56
CA SER A 344 -10.94 32.95 -16.85
C SER A 344 -10.43 32.49 -15.49
N ILE A 345 -11.21 32.73 -14.44
CA ILE A 345 -10.95 32.23 -13.10
C ILE A 345 -12.01 31.20 -12.75
N LYS A 346 -11.60 30.12 -12.10
CA LYS A 346 -12.49 29.12 -11.51
C LYS A 346 -12.18 28.96 -10.03
N PHE A 347 -13.22 28.99 -9.19
CA PHE A 347 -13.17 28.72 -7.76
C PHE A 347 -14.42 27.94 -7.35
N GLY A 348 -14.23 26.71 -6.87
CA GLY A 348 -15.31 25.74 -6.75
C GLY A 348 -16.00 25.50 -8.10
N GLU A 349 -17.33 25.58 -8.12
CA GLU A 349 -18.14 25.48 -9.35
C GLU A 349 -18.24 26.80 -10.14
N THR A 350 -17.79 27.92 -9.56
CA THR A 350 -17.96 29.25 -10.16
C THR A 350 -16.85 29.55 -11.15
N VAL A 351 -17.23 29.94 -12.37
CA VAL A 351 -16.32 30.44 -13.41
C VAL A 351 -16.64 31.91 -13.69
N SER A 352 -15.61 32.75 -13.86
CA SER A 352 -15.77 34.19 -14.06
C SER A 352 -14.66 34.76 -14.94
N ASP A 353 -15.01 35.73 -15.79
CA ASP A 353 -14.07 36.45 -16.64
C ASP A 353 -13.37 37.59 -15.89
N TYR A 354 -12.08 37.78 -16.15
CA TYR A 354 -11.23 38.80 -15.53
C TYR A 354 -10.41 39.55 -16.56
N ALA A 355 -10.44 40.88 -16.46
CA ALA A 355 -9.73 41.75 -17.38
C ALA A 355 -8.22 41.76 -17.15
N ALA A 356 -7.46 41.84 -18.24
CA ALA A 356 -6.01 41.98 -18.24
C ALA A 356 -5.51 43.07 -17.25
N GLY A 357 -4.43 42.78 -16.54
CA GLY A 357 -3.74 43.69 -15.63
C GLY A 357 -4.41 43.88 -14.26
N THR A 358 -5.58 43.29 -14.03
CA THR A 358 -6.29 43.34 -12.73
C THR A 358 -5.49 42.59 -11.68
N LEU A 359 -5.17 43.26 -10.56
CA LEU A 359 -4.53 42.62 -9.40
C LEU A 359 -5.57 41.80 -8.63
N LEU A 360 -5.24 40.53 -8.39
CA LEU A 360 -6.06 39.59 -7.65
C LEU A 360 -5.36 39.27 -6.34
N ASP A 361 -6.01 39.54 -5.21
CA ASP A 361 -5.62 38.94 -3.93
C ASP A 361 -6.40 37.64 -3.75
N VAL A 362 -5.79 36.55 -4.20
CA VAL A 362 -6.41 35.22 -4.23
C VAL A 362 -6.65 34.71 -2.81
N SER A 363 -5.84 35.14 -1.84
CA SER A 363 -5.94 34.70 -0.46
C SER A 363 -7.27 35.10 0.21
N THR A 364 -7.94 36.12 -0.31
CA THR A 364 -9.24 36.60 0.21
C THR A 364 -10.44 35.72 -0.21
N TRP A 365 -10.23 34.78 -1.12
CA TRP A 365 -11.31 33.95 -1.68
C TRP A 365 -11.56 32.69 -0.86
N PHE A 366 -10.53 32.17 -0.19
CA PHE A 366 -10.65 30.95 0.58
C PHE A 366 -11.34 31.20 1.91
N THR A 367 -12.52 30.61 2.08
CA THR A 367 -13.22 30.54 3.37
C THR A 367 -12.94 29.24 4.12
N GLU A 368 -12.70 28.16 3.37
CA GLU A 368 -12.43 26.81 3.89
C GLU A 368 -11.13 26.24 3.29
N ARG A 369 -10.68 25.06 3.76
CA ARG A 369 -9.38 24.49 3.38
C ARG A 369 -9.37 23.78 2.02
N ASP A 370 -10.54 23.38 1.51
CA ASP A 370 -10.62 22.37 0.45
C ASP A 370 -10.96 22.93 -0.94
N ASP A 371 -11.03 24.24 -1.09
CA ASP A 371 -11.20 24.86 -2.39
C ASP A 371 -9.87 24.97 -3.14
N THR A 372 -9.94 24.85 -4.46
CA THR A 372 -8.84 25.16 -5.39
C THR A 372 -9.26 26.38 -6.23
N PHE A 373 -8.42 27.41 -6.22
CA PHE A 373 -8.51 28.52 -7.16
C PHE A 373 -7.68 28.21 -8.40
N SER A 374 -8.19 28.50 -9.58
CA SER A 374 -7.41 28.44 -10.82
C SER A 374 -7.66 29.66 -11.70
N ILE A 375 -6.61 30.12 -12.37
CA ILE A 375 -6.65 31.18 -13.37
C ILE A 375 -6.01 30.68 -14.67
N GLN A 376 -6.71 30.90 -15.78
CA GLN A 376 -6.29 30.49 -17.12
C GLN A 376 -6.37 31.71 -18.06
N PRO A 377 -5.26 32.12 -18.71
CA PRO A 377 -5.28 33.17 -19.72
C PRO A 377 -6.17 32.79 -20.91
N ALA A 378 -6.88 33.77 -21.49
CA ALA A 378 -7.77 33.57 -22.63
C ALA A 378 -7.04 33.27 -23.95
N THR A 379 -5.71 33.43 -23.98
CA THR A 379 -4.88 33.12 -25.15
C THR A 379 -3.70 32.24 -24.74
N GLU A 380 -3.26 31.35 -25.64
CA GLU A 380 -2.15 30.41 -25.39
C GLU A 380 -0.83 31.11 -25.03
N ASN A 381 -0.60 32.32 -25.53
CA ASN A 381 0.61 33.10 -25.26
C ASN A 381 0.47 34.05 -24.05
N GLY A 382 -0.71 34.08 -23.41
CA GLY A 382 -0.93 34.88 -22.21
C GLY A 382 -0.11 34.37 -21.04
N LYS A 383 0.33 35.29 -20.18
CA LYS A 383 1.14 34.99 -18.99
C LYS A 383 0.44 35.44 -17.72
N ILE A 384 0.64 34.64 -16.67
CA ILE A 384 0.24 34.96 -15.30
C ILE A 384 1.48 35.35 -14.49
N PHE A 385 1.38 36.41 -13.71
CA PHE A 385 2.47 36.96 -12.93
C PHE A 385 2.14 36.88 -11.44
N LEU A 386 3.09 36.34 -10.67
CA LEU A 386 3.13 36.59 -9.23
C LEU A 386 3.48 38.06 -8.98
N CYS A 387 2.76 38.67 -8.05
CA CYS A 387 2.88 40.06 -7.64
C CYS A 387 3.07 40.20 -6.13
N ASP A 388 3.51 41.38 -5.69
CA ASP A 388 3.38 41.81 -4.30
C ASP A 388 2.00 42.45 -4.02
N GLU A 389 1.74 42.81 -2.76
CA GLU A 389 0.48 43.46 -2.31
C GLU A 389 0.23 44.81 -3.02
N ALA A 390 1.30 45.52 -3.41
CA ALA A 390 1.20 46.77 -4.16
C ALA A 390 0.94 46.55 -5.66
N GLY A 391 0.95 45.28 -6.11
CA GLY A 391 0.74 44.88 -7.50
C GLY A 391 1.98 44.99 -8.38
N ASN A 392 3.18 45.11 -7.82
CA ASN A 392 4.42 45.02 -8.59
C ASN A 392 4.69 43.56 -8.94
N THR A 393 5.04 43.30 -10.21
CA THR A 393 5.41 41.97 -10.68
C THR A 393 6.74 41.52 -10.04
N ILE A 394 6.76 40.30 -9.49
CA ILE A 394 7.95 39.69 -8.86
C ILE A 394 8.42 38.42 -9.60
N SER A 395 7.84 38.12 -10.76
CA SER A 395 8.15 36.94 -11.57
C SER A 395 8.27 37.27 -13.06
N ASN A 396 8.88 36.38 -13.85
CA ASN A 396 9.05 36.54 -15.31
C ASN A 396 7.77 36.26 -16.13
N GLY A 397 6.67 35.90 -15.44
CA GLY A 397 5.41 35.47 -16.03
C GLY A 397 5.41 34.00 -16.43
N TYR A 398 4.33 33.30 -16.11
CA TYR A 398 4.13 31.87 -16.30
C TYR A 398 3.12 31.63 -17.42
N SER A 399 3.47 30.78 -18.38
CA SER A 399 2.55 30.29 -19.39
C SER A 399 1.63 29.22 -18.82
N GLY A 400 0.51 28.95 -19.48
CA GLY A 400 -0.49 27.98 -18.99
C GLY A 400 -1.35 28.58 -17.88
N SER A 401 -1.84 27.74 -16.98
CA SER A 401 -2.65 28.14 -15.83
C SER A 401 -1.85 28.20 -14.54
N VAL A 402 -2.39 28.94 -13.57
CA VAL A 402 -1.90 28.95 -12.19
C VAL A 402 -3.03 28.53 -11.28
N GLU A 403 -2.74 27.59 -10.39
CA GLU A 403 -3.62 27.12 -9.34
C GLU A 403 -3.08 27.55 -7.98
N VAL A 404 -3.99 27.89 -7.07
CA VAL A 404 -3.69 28.21 -5.68
C VAL A 404 -4.52 27.32 -4.79
N ARG A 405 -3.88 26.69 -3.81
CA ARG A 405 -4.52 25.82 -2.81
C ARG A 405 -4.22 26.32 -1.40
N ARG A 406 -5.16 26.14 -0.49
CA ARG A 406 -5.03 26.51 0.93
C ARG A 406 -4.68 25.29 1.78
N TYR A 407 -3.73 25.47 2.68
CA TYR A 407 -3.32 24.50 3.71
C TYR A 407 -3.30 25.17 5.09
N GLU A 408 -3.00 24.43 6.15
CA GLU A 408 -2.88 25.01 7.49
C GLU A 408 -1.74 26.03 7.57
N GLU A 409 -0.63 25.72 6.90
CA GLU A 409 0.62 26.47 6.92
C GLU A 409 0.62 27.70 6.01
N GLY A 410 -0.31 27.76 5.04
CA GLY A 410 -0.43 28.87 4.09
C GLY A 410 -0.98 28.43 2.74
N TYR A 411 -0.54 29.09 1.67
CA TYR A 411 -0.99 28.85 0.31
C TYR A 411 0.12 28.26 -0.54
N THR A 412 -0.17 27.21 -1.29
CA THR A 412 0.73 26.74 -2.35
C THR A 412 0.28 27.31 -3.69
N VAL A 413 1.24 27.48 -4.61
CA VAL A 413 0.97 27.94 -5.97
C VAL A 413 1.54 26.91 -6.94
N VAL A 414 0.72 26.40 -7.83
CA VAL A 414 1.11 25.42 -8.84
C VAL A 414 0.89 26.01 -10.22
N ASN A 415 1.91 25.98 -11.08
CA ASN A 415 1.76 26.32 -12.49
C ASN A 415 1.57 25.05 -13.31
N SER A 416 0.43 24.93 -14.00
CA SER A 416 0.17 23.85 -14.96
C SER A 416 0.40 24.37 -16.37
N VAL A 417 1.32 23.73 -17.08
CA VAL A 417 1.83 24.22 -18.36
C VAL A 417 2.07 23.05 -19.32
N PRO A 418 1.85 23.22 -20.64
CA PRO A 418 2.17 22.18 -21.61
C PRO A 418 3.63 21.73 -21.49
N PHE A 419 3.87 20.42 -21.58
CA PHE A 419 5.17 19.82 -21.27
C PHE A 419 6.33 20.41 -22.08
N GLU A 420 6.14 20.62 -23.38
CA GLU A 420 7.16 21.24 -24.24
C GLU A 420 7.35 22.73 -23.94
N THR A 421 6.29 23.45 -23.56
CA THR A 421 6.40 24.86 -23.15
C THR A 421 7.21 25.00 -21.87
N TYR A 422 7.04 24.09 -20.90
CA TYR A 422 7.87 24.03 -19.69
C TYR A 422 9.36 23.92 -20.03
N LEU A 423 9.73 23.04 -20.96
CA LEU A 423 11.12 22.84 -21.36
C LEU A 423 11.74 24.11 -21.96
N THR A 424 10.95 24.92 -22.66
CA THR A 424 11.45 26.21 -23.18
C THR A 424 11.86 27.19 -22.08
N ALA A 425 11.34 27.05 -20.87
CA ALA A 425 11.69 27.87 -19.71
C ALA A 425 12.77 27.22 -18.80
N VAL A 426 12.91 25.89 -18.84
CA VAL A 426 13.97 25.16 -18.11
C VAL A 426 15.32 25.32 -18.80
N VAL A 427 15.40 25.01 -20.10
CA VAL A 427 16.68 25.03 -20.84
C VAL A 427 17.47 26.33 -20.65
N PRO A 428 16.89 27.54 -20.79
CA PRO A 428 17.63 28.79 -20.59
C PRO A 428 17.92 29.09 -19.10
N SER A 429 17.17 28.51 -18.17
CA SER A 429 17.38 28.67 -16.72
C SER A 429 18.52 27.78 -16.20
N GLU A 430 18.74 26.63 -16.84
CA GLU A 430 19.80 25.68 -16.51
C GLU A 430 21.09 25.90 -17.31
N MET A 431 20.95 26.32 -18.58
CA MET A 431 22.06 26.51 -19.50
C MET A 431 21.96 27.87 -20.21
N PRO A 432 23.02 28.71 -20.17
CA PRO A 432 23.01 29.99 -20.85
C PRO A 432 22.72 29.84 -22.35
N SER A 433 21.78 30.62 -22.89
CA SER A 433 21.41 30.56 -24.31
C SER A 433 22.53 30.98 -25.29
N THR A 434 23.67 31.46 -24.79
CA THR A 434 24.88 31.75 -25.58
C THR A 434 25.71 30.51 -25.89
N TYR A 435 25.37 29.36 -25.33
CA TYR A 435 26.09 28.10 -25.57
C TYR A 435 25.80 27.58 -26.98
N GLU A 436 26.65 26.66 -27.43
CA GLU A 436 26.51 26.03 -28.75
C GLU A 436 25.18 25.31 -28.88
N LYS A 437 24.60 25.36 -30.09
CA LYS A 437 23.25 24.83 -30.36
C LYS A 437 23.08 23.36 -29.98
N GLU A 438 24.08 22.53 -30.28
CA GLU A 438 24.02 21.09 -29.98
C GLU A 438 24.12 20.82 -28.46
N ALA A 439 24.75 21.71 -27.68
CA ALA A 439 24.73 21.62 -26.22
C ALA A 439 23.34 21.94 -25.66
N LEU A 440 22.66 22.97 -26.22
CA LEU A 440 21.27 23.29 -25.84
C LEU A 440 20.31 22.15 -26.19
N LYS A 441 20.51 21.46 -27.31
CA LYS A 441 19.73 20.26 -27.68
C LYS A 441 19.95 19.11 -26.70
N ALA A 442 21.20 18.81 -26.37
CA ALA A 442 21.52 17.79 -25.38
C ALA A 442 20.86 18.13 -24.03
N GLN A 443 20.91 19.39 -23.60
CA GLN A 443 20.22 19.84 -22.39
C GLN A 443 18.70 19.67 -22.48
N ALA A 444 18.08 19.96 -23.63
CA ALA A 444 16.64 19.78 -23.82
C ALA A 444 16.24 18.30 -23.66
N VAL A 445 16.99 17.38 -24.26
CA VAL A 445 16.76 15.92 -24.13
C VAL A 445 16.97 15.44 -22.69
N CYS A 446 18.03 15.90 -22.02
CA CYS A 446 18.25 15.62 -20.60
C CYS A 446 17.10 16.14 -19.73
N ALA A 447 16.73 17.40 -19.91
CA ALA A 447 15.67 18.02 -19.13
C ALA A 447 14.31 17.33 -19.35
N ARG A 448 14.01 16.93 -20.59
CA ARG A 448 12.80 16.18 -20.94
C ARG A 448 12.76 14.81 -20.27
N SER A 449 13.85 14.05 -20.37
CA SER A 449 13.94 12.70 -19.78
C SER A 449 13.82 12.77 -18.26
N TYR A 450 14.48 13.73 -17.62
CA TYR A 450 14.37 13.96 -16.19
C TYR A 450 12.93 14.33 -15.79
N ALA A 451 12.34 15.36 -16.43
CA ALA A 451 10.99 15.80 -16.11
C ALA A 451 9.93 14.71 -16.29
N TYR A 452 10.09 13.85 -17.31
CA TYR A 452 9.25 12.68 -17.53
C TYR A 452 9.28 11.72 -16.33
N ILE A 453 10.47 11.37 -15.84
CA ILE A 453 10.60 10.46 -14.69
C ILE A 453 10.02 11.06 -13.41
N GLN A 454 10.26 12.34 -13.13
CA GLN A 454 9.70 12.98 -11.93
C GLN A 454 8.17 13.05 -11.98
N LEU A 455 7.62 13.27 -13.17
CA LEU A 455 6.18 13.27 -13.41
C LEU A 455 5.54 11.90 -13.13
N MET A 456 6.25 10.80 -13.38
CA MET A 456 5.79 9.45 -13.07
C MET A 456 5.91 9.08 -11.58
N ARG A 457 6.76 9.76 -10.79
CA ARG A 457 6.94 9.45 -9.35
C ARG A 457 5.87 10.08 -8.45
N ALA A 458 5.36 11.24 -8.84
CA ALA A 458 4.32 11.98 -8.12
C ALA A 458 4.69 12.35 -6.66
N ASP A 459 5.98 12.59 -6.35
CA ASP A 459 6.48 12.91 -5.00
C ASP A 459 5.82 14.15 -4.34
N LEU A 460 5.22 15.03 -5.14
CA LEU A 460 4.54 16.25 -4.70
C LEU A 460 3.02 16.18 -4.93
N ALA A 461 2.45 14.99 -5.08
CA ALA A 461 1.02 14.78 -5.33
C ALA A 461 0.12 15.41 -4.27
N ALA A 462 0.53 15.40 -3.00
CA ALA A 462 -0.20 16.05 -1.91
C ALA A 462 -0.36 17.57 -2.12
N PHE A 463 0.52 18.19 -2.92
CA PHE A 463 0.43 19.61 -3.31
C PHE A 463 -0.18 19.83 -4.69
N GLY A 464 -0.62 18.76 -5.36
CA GLY A 464 -1.11 18.77 -6.73
C GLY A 464 -0.04 19.12 -7.77
N ALA A 465 1.22 18.78 -7.50
CA ALA A 465 2.37 19.07 -8.35
C ALA A 465 3.21 17.83 -8.66
N HIS A 466 3.97 17.87 -9.75
CA HIS A 466 4.95 16.84 -10.10
C HIS A 466 6.35 17.17 -9.56
N ILE A 467 6.72 18.44 -9.66
CA ILE A 467 8.07 18.95 -9.36
C ILE A 467 7.97 20.35 -8.73
N ASN A 468 9.09 20.88 -8.23
CA ASN A 468 9.19 22.29 -7.83
C ASN A 468 10.20 23.07 -8.69
N ASP A 469 10.21 24.40 -8.57
CA ASP A 469 11.02 25.32 -9.40
C ASP A 469 12.46 25.56 -8.90
N SER A 470 13.01 24.65 -8.09
CA SER A 470 14.35 24.75 -7.49
C SER A 470 15.34 23.71 -8.03
N THR A 471 16.60 23.82 -7.59
CA THR A 471 17.68 22.86 -7.92
C THR A 471 17.46 21.46 -7.34
N SER A 472 16.47 21.26 -6.47
CA SER A 472 16.06 19.91 -6.05
C SER A 472 15.43 19.12 -7.20
N TYR A 473 14.92 19.82 -8.22
CA TYR A 473 14.44 19.25 -9.47
C TYR A 473 15.16 19.94 -10.63
N GLN A 474 14.53 20.95 -11.21
CA GLN A 474 15.10 21.75 -12.29
C GLN A 474 14.78 23.21 -12.06
N VAL A 475 15.75 24.07 -12.37
CA VAL A 475 15.55 25.50 -12.31
C VAL A 475 14.55 25.90 -13.39
N TYR A 476 13.40 26.45 -12.96
CA TYR A 476 12.29 26.78 -13.85
C TYR A 476 12.03 28.30 -13.90
N ASN A 477 11.92 28.82 -15.12
CA ASN A 477 11.49 30.19 -15.42
C ASN A 477 12.29 31.33 -14.73
N LYS A 478 13.58 31.11 -14.41
CA LYS A 478 14.47 32.15 -13.85
C LYS A 478 15.05 33.06 -14.94
N VAL A 479 15.18 32.54 -16.16
CA VAL A 479 15.66 33.28 -17.34
C VAL A 479 14.61 33.21 -18.43
N GLU A 480 14.30 34.35 -19.05
CA GLU A 480 13.37 34.38 -20.18
C GLU A 480 13.94 33.63 -21.39
N ALA A 481 13.10 32.82 -22.04
CA ALA A 481 13.52 32.01 -23.16
C ALA A 481 13.96 32.85 -24.37
N GLY A 482 15.16 32.56 -24.87
CA GLY A 482 15.67 33.09 -26.13
C GLY A 482 15.28 32.23 -27.34
N GLU A 483 15.50 32.73 -28.54
CA GLU A 483 15.21 31.99 -29.78
C GLU A 483 15.99 30.67 -29.88
N ALA A 484 17.28 30.69 -29.50
CA ALA A 484 18.15 29.52 -29.57
C ALA A 484 17.66 28.37 -28.66
N SER A 485 17.22 28.67 -27.43
CA SER A 485 16.72 27.66 -26.50
C SER A 485 15.37 27.11 -26.93
N ARG A 486 14.45 27.97 -27.44
CA ARG A 486 13.17 27.51 -28.01
C ARG A 486 13.39 26.58 -29.19
N GLN A 487 14.28 26.95 -30.12
CA GLN A 487 14.61 26.13 -31.27
C GLN A 487 15.23 24.79 -30.88
N ALA A 488 16.10 24.75 -29.87
CA ALA A 488 16.69 23.50 -29.38
C ALA A 488 15.65 22.53 -28.80
N VAL A 489 14.67 23.04 -28.04
CA VAL A 489 13.55 22.24 -27.51
C VAL A 489 12.68 21.69 -28.64
N GLU A 490 12.30 22.53 -29.60
CA GLU A 490 11.45 22.12 -30.73
C GLU A 490 12.16 21.11 -31.65
N GLU A 491 13.45 21.31 -31.95
CA GLU A 491 14.21 20.39 -32.80
C GLU A 491 14.47 19.02 -32.15
N THR A 492 14.28 18.89 -30.84
CA THR A 492 14.43 17.65 -30.07
C THR A 492 13.10 17.17 -29.48
N LYS A 493 11.99 17.65 -30.03
CA LYS A 493 10.65 17.33 -29.54
C LYS A 493 10.42 15.81 -29.54
N HIS A 494 9.90 15.31 -28.41
CA HIS A 494 9.70 13.88 -28.14
C HIS A 494 10.97 13.01 -28.07
N GLU A 495 12.17 13.60 -28.13
CA GLU A 495 13.41 12.84 -27.91
C GLU A 495 13.70 12.73 -26.42
N VAL A 496 13.83 11.49 -25.96
CA VAL A 496 14.21 11.11 -24.59
C VAL A 496 15.37 10.12 -24.62
N MET A 497 16.11 10.05 -23.53
CA MET A 497 17.16 9.03 -23.35
C MET A 497 16.57 7.78 -22.70
N THR A 498 16.95 6.61 -23.22
CA THR A 498 16.52 5.33 -22.69
C THR A 498 17.70 4.41 -22.36
N TYR A 499 17.49 3.51 -21.41
CA TYR A 499 18.39 2.42 -21.06
C TYR A 499 17.55 1.19 -20.73
N ALA A 500 17.84 0.06 -21.36
CA ALA A 500 17.01 -1.15 -21.28
C ALA A 500 15.53 -0.88 -21.63
N ASP A 501 15.30 -0.10 -22.69
CA ASP A 501 13.98 0.30 -23.21
C ASP A 501 13.12 1.17 -22.28
N GLU A 502 13.64 1.55 -21.11
CA GLU A 502 13.02 2.47 -20.15
C GLU A 502 13.65 3.87 -20.23
N VAL A 503 12.86 4.93 -20.01
CA VAL A 503 13.38 6.30 -19.94
C VAL A 503 14.30 6.44 -18.73
N ILE A 504 15.46 7.09 -18.91
CA ILE A 504 16.42 7.26 -17.81
C ILE A 504 16.16 8.53 -17.00
N GLU A 505 16.53 8.47 -15.72
CA GLU A 505 16.65 9.67 -14.89
C GLU A 505 17.94 10.42 -15.26
N ALA A 506 17.78 11.43 -16.12
CA ALA A 506 18.88 12.14 -16.75
C ALA A 506 19.49 13.23 -15.85
N TYR A 507 20.37 12.83 -14.93
CA TYR A 507 21.12 13.78 -14.10
C TYR A 507 22.14 14.60 -14.91
N TYR A 508 22.22 15.89 -14.61
CA TYR A 508 23.19 16.82 -15.18
C TYR A 508 23.72 17.78 -14.12
N PHE A 509 24.90 18.37 -14.36
CA PHE A 509 25.55 19.31 -13.45
C PHE A 509 26.46 20.27 -14.23
N SER A 510 26.77 21.43 -13.61
CA SER A 510 27.46 22.54 -14.30
C SER A 510 28.83 22.17 -14.87
N THR A 511 29.77 21.75 -14.00
CA THR A 511 31.17 21.61 -14.37
C THR A 511 31.82 20.49 -13.57
N SER A 512 32.52 19.59 -14.26
CA SER A 512 33.28 18.50 -13.63
C SER A 512 34.72 18.90 -13.32
N MET A 513 35.39 18.08 -12.51
CA MET A 513 36.83 18.21 -12.26
C MET A 513 37.70 17.51 -13.32
N GLY A 514 37.15 17.25 -14.53
CA GLY A 514 37.81 16.53 -15.61
C GLY A 514 37.37 15.06 -15.76
N TYR A 515 36.34 14.64 -15.01
CA TYR A 515 35.64 13.37 -15.21
C TYR A 515 34.23 13.42 -14.58
N THR A 516 33.30 12.62 -15.09
CA THR A 516 31.97 12.38 -14.49
C THR A 516 32.04 11.30 -13.40
N ASP A 517 30.99 11.15 -12.62
CA ASP A 517 30.90 10.09 -11.61
C ASP A 517 29.79 9.08 -11.92
N THR A 518 29.71 8.03 -11.10
CA THR A 518 28.64 7.03 -11.13
C THR A 518 27.50 7.38 -10.17
N ALA A 519 26.45 6.57 -10.14
CA ALA A 519 25.35 6.71 -9.19
C ALA A 519 25.75 6.58 -7.71
N GLU A 520 26.97 6.09 -7.41
CA GLU A 520 27.48 5.94 -6.03
C GLU A 520 27.44 7.23 -5.21
N VAL A 521 27.45 8.40 -5.86
CA VAL A 521 27.35 9.70 -5.17
C VAL A 521 26.03 9.87 -4.40
N TRP A 522 24.99 9.10 -4.75
CA TRP A 522 23.70 9.08 -4.06
C TRP A 522 23.46 7.83 -3.21
N ASN A 523 24.40 6.87 -3.21
CA ASN A 523 24.28 5.60 -2.49
C ASN A 523 22.92 4.87 -2.67
N PRO A 524 22.49 4.60 -3.92
CA PRO A 524 21.22 3.92 -4.17
C PRO A 524 21.28 2.45 -3.76
N GLU A 525 20.14 1.89 -3.36
CA GLU A 525 20.03 0.47 -2.99
C GLU A 525 20.24 -0.46 -4.20
N GLU A 526 19.76 -0.06 -5.38
CA GLU A 526 19.84 -0.83 -6.62
C GLU A 526 20.70 -0.13 -7.67
N MET A 527 22.01 -0.35 -7.62
CA MET A 527 22.98 0.24 -8.57
C MET A 527 22.75 -0.19 -10.03
N GLU A 528 22.14 -1.35 -10.26
CA GLU A 528 21.90 -1.89 -11.61
C GLU A 528 20.97 -1.01 -12.45
N ASN A 529 20.02 -0.33 -11.80
CA ASN A 529 19.07 0.60 -12.43
C ASN A 529 19.76 1.83 -13.03
N TYR A 530 21.01 2.12 -12.62
CA TYR A 530 21.79 3.26 -13.09
C TYR A 530 22.98 2.86 -13.98
N GLY A 531 22.89 1.71 -14.66
CA GLY A 531 23.95 1.20 -15.54
C GLY A 531 24.42 2.15 -16.66
N TYR A 532 23.66 3.22 -16.93
CA TYR A 532 24.01 4.31 -17.85
C TYR A 532 24.90 5.41 -17.22
N LEU A 533 24.95 5.54 -15.89
CA LEU A 533 25.79 6.52 -15.19
C LEU A 533 27.19 5.95 -14.94
N LYS A 534 28.09 6.20 -15.90
CA LYS A 534 29.49 5.76 -15.84
C LYS A 534 30.44 6.95 -15.72
N LYS A 535 31.62 6.64 -15.19
CA LYS A 535 32.75 7.55 -15.15
C LYS A 535 33.36 7.72 -16.54
N TYR A 536 33.28 8.92 -17.08
CA TYR A 536 33.88 9.35 -18.34
C TYR A 536 34.85 10.49 -18.08
N ALA A 537 35.96 10.57 -18.81
CA ALA A 537 37.02 11.58 -18.65
C ALA A 537 37.13 12.46 -19.90
#